data_AF-A0A926NXL1-F1
#
_entry.id   AF-A0A926NXL1-F1
#
_cell.length_a   1.000
_cell.length_b   1.000
_cell.length_c   1.000
_cell.angle_alpha   90.00
_cell.angle_beta   90.00
_cell.angle_gamma   90.00
#
_symmetry.space_group_name_H-M   'P 1'
#
loop_
_entity.id
_entity.type
_entity.pdbx_description
1 polymer ?
#
loop_
_entity_poly.entity_id
_entity_poly.type
_entity_poly.pdbx_seq_one_letter_code
_entity_poly.pdbx_strand_id
1 'polypeptide(L)'
;MTERLAEILARVKSAMATGRLLAAHDEAVSGLRQFPADPELSYNAVLAIARAGATERAIELYEDLGLKGLSVDDPRLKIDIGALWARLHKDLGLQAQDRDARAHFQASADAYLAVFQQTGDAYPAINAAALYCWIGEMEKAEGLARDCITACADKTDYYSLATLAEAFLLLRQTEKTTEALARAADLGAGRAEMATTRRQLKKTCEVLGIDEDILAPLARGPIVRYLGHMPWRDLDRGAEAVLKQRIGEFLAEKQVETAYGALAAGVDILAAEAMIAAGVELHVILPFEVEEFLAASVLPFGGTWRERFDACLAAAKSVSFAASGGQPADGASFRYCSAYTRGVAALQAKATDADLHQLAVWNGTSARKPGGTLDDILVWHGLSRPQTILSTRGDLVPPDGLPDVQPVSGDDDREIRAVLFADFAGFSKLTEAEIGPFLSHSLAVVADVAVRHEASIRCRNTWGDGIFLVIDTVEAAARLAQEILEALSVPGKAETGRLPIRIGLHVAPMARIEDPLTGRTTYVGAEISKASRIEPIVPANSIYATEACAGALALSGERTVQSEYMGMVELAKSAGLIPIFRLKPLTR
;
A
#
# COMPACT_ATOMS: atom_id res chain seq x y z
N MET A 1 23.42 -28.98 2.69
CA MET A 1 23.38 -27.50 2.52
C MET A 1 24.71 -26.93 3.01
N THR A 2 25.41 -26.13 2.21
CA THR A 2 26.65 -25.46 2.64
C THR A 2 26.31 -24.28 3.56
N GLU A 3 27.19 -23.95 4.51
CA GLU A 3 27.00 -22.84 5.46
C GLU A 3 26.72 -21.50 4.72
N ARG A 4 27.45 -21.27 3.63
CA ARG A 4 27.26 -20.10 2.75
C ARG A 4 25.90 -20.05 2.04
N LEU A 5 25.34 -21.19 1.61
CA LEU A 5 23.99 -21.23 1.03
C LEU A 5 22.93 -20.90 2.10
N ALA A 6 23.10 -21.43 3.31
CA ALA A 6 22.22 -21.15 4.44
C ALA A 6 22.20 -19.66 4.79
N GLU A 7 23.37 -19.00 4.79
CA GLU A 7 23.47 -17.55 5.01
C GLU A 7 22.76 -16.72 3.93
N ILE A 8 22.93 -17.07 2.64
CA ILE A 8 22.23 -16.38 1.55
C ILE A 8 20.72 -16.54 1.71
N LEU A 9 20.24 -17.76 1.93
CA LEU A 9 18.82 -18.03 2.13
C LEU A 9 18.25 -17.31 3.36
N ALA A 10 19.01 -17.22 4.45
CA ALA A 10 18.62 -16.44 5.62
C ALA A 10 18.48 -14.94 5.29
N ARG A 11 19.39 -14.37 4.50
CA ARG A 11 19.28 -12.98 4.03
C ARG A 11 18.09 -12.76 3.11
N VAL A 12 17.85 -13.69 2.17
CA VAL A 12 16.67 -13.66 1.29
C VAL A 12 15.37 -13.72 2.09
N LYS A 13 15.24 -14.67 3.03
CA LYS A 13 14.07 -14.80 3.90
C LYS A 13 13.87 -13.59 4.80
N SER A 14 14.95 -13.02 5.34
CA SER A 14 14.91 -11.78 6.12
C SER A 14 14.46 -10.59 5.27
N ALA A 15 14.98 -10.45 4.05
CA ALA A 15 14.53 -9.43 3.11
C ALA A 15 13.05 -9.61 2.75
N MET A 16 12.58 -10.83 2.50
CA MET A 16 11.16 -11.15 2.28
C MET A 16 10.28 -10.81 3.48
N ALA A 17 10.69 -11.19 4.69
CA ALA A 17 9.95 -10.93 5.93
C ALA A 17 9.87 -9.43 6.25
N THR A 18 10.88 -8.66 5.83
CA THR A 18 10.94 -7.20 5.99
C THR A 18 10.38 -6.43 4.79
N GLY A 19 9.76 -7.12 3.81
CA GLY A 19 9.14 -6.48 2.64
C GLY A 19 10.13 -5.89 1.63
N ARG A 20 11.44 -6.17 1.73
CA ARG A 20 12.46 -5.78 0.75
C ARG A 20 12.50 -6.77 -0.41
N LEU A 21 11.39 -6.87 -1.15
CA LEU A 21 11.16 -7.92 -2.14
C LEU A 21 12.15 -7.86 -3.31
N LEU A 22 12.48 -6.67 -3.84
CA LEU A 22 13.47 -6.55 -4.90
C LEU A 22 14.88 -6.93 -4.42
N ALA A 23 15.26 -6.52 -3.22
CA ALA A 23 16.54 -6.94 -2.64
C ALA A 23 16.57 -8.45 -2.37
N ALA A 24 15.44 -9.05 -1.97
CA ALA A 24 15.33 -10.50 -1.82
C ALA A 24 15.49 -11.22 -3.15
N HIS A 25 14.89 -10.68 -4.22
CA HIS A 25 15.07 -11.18 -5.58
C HIS A 25 16.53 -11.05 -6.03
N ASP A 26 17.14 -9.88 -5.91
CA ASP A 26 18.52 -9.62 -6.32
C ASP A 26 19.52 -10.49 -5.54
N GLU A 27 19.31 -10.66 -4.24
CA GLU A 27 20.13 -11.52 -3.39
C GLU A 27 19.96 -12.99 -3.79
N ALA A 28 18.73 -13.44 -4.11
CA ALA A 28 18.47 -14.79 -4.60
C ALA A 28 19.12 -15.03 -5.96
N VAL A 29 18.98 -14.09 -6.91
CA VAL A 29 19.62 -14.14 -8.24
C VAL A 29 21.15 -14.10 -8.15
N SER A 30 21.69 -13.28 -7.25
CA SER A 30 23.12 -13.24 -6.95
C SER A 30 23.60 -14.57 -6.34
N GLY A 31 22.79 -15.16 -5.45
CA GLY A 31 22.98 -16.49 -4.91
C GLY A 31 23.03 -17.56 -5.99
N LEU A 32 22.13 -17.50 -6.98
CA LEU A 32 22.09 -18.42 -8.12
C LEU A 32 23.35 -18.35 -9.01
N ARG A 33 24.10 -17.24 -8.99
CA ARG A 33 25.42 -17.20 -9.65
C ARG A 33 26.46 -18.08 -8.96
N GLN A 34 26.31 -18.27 -7.65
CA GLN A 34 27.21 -19.08 -6.81
C GLN A 34 26.72 -20.53 -6.66
N PHE A 35 25.41 -20.71 -6.64
CA PHE A 35 24.72 -21.99 -6.54
C PHE A 35 23.71 -22.13 -7.69
N PRO A 36 24.17 -22.39 -8.92
CA PRO A 36 23.29 -22.50 -10.08
C PRO A 36 22.24 -23.60 -9.89
N ALA A 37 21.00 -23.29 -10.28
CA ALA A 37 19.85 -24.20 -10.20
C ALA A 37 19.46 -24.67 -8.78
N ASP A 38 19.89 -23.96 -7.72
CA ASP A 38 19.41 -24.24 -6.37
C ASP A 38 17.88 -24.01 -6.29
N PRO A 39 17.07 -25.02 -5.89
CA PRO A 39 15.63 -24.92 -5.93
C PRO A 39 15.05 -23.86 -4.99
N GLU A 40 15.63 -23.67 -3.82
CA GLU A 40 15.10 -22.75 -2.83
C GLU A 40 15.42 -21.29 -3.20
N LEU A 41 16.63 -21.02 -3.71
CA LEU A 41 16.96 -19.70 -4.27
C LEU A 41 16.10 -19.38 -5.50
N SER A 42 15.86 -20.36 -6.37
CA SER A 42 15.03 -20.17 -7.58
C SER A 42 13.57 -19.88 -7.21
N TYR A 43 13.01 -20.65 -6.28
CA TYR A 43 11.69 -20.40 -5.70
C TYR A 43 11.58 -19.00 -5.10
N ASN A 44 12.52 -18.61 -4.23
CA ASN A 44 12.47 -17.30 -3.58
C ASN A 44 12.66 -16.14 -4.55
N ALA A 45 13.49 -16.29 -5.59
CA ALA A 45 13.66 -15.27 -6.63
C ALA A 45 12.33 -14.98 -7.36
N VAL A 46 11.57 -16.03 -7.69
CA VAL A 46 10.26 -15.89 -8.33
C VAL A 46 9.20 -15.39 -7.34
N LEU A 47 9.14 -15.98 -6.15
CA LEU A 47 8.18 -15.58 -5.12
C LEU A 47 8.32 -14.11 -4.75
N ALA A 48 9.55 -13.59 -4.69
CA ALA A 48 9.80 -12.18 -4.42
C ALA A 48 9.18 -11.25 -5.49
N ILE A 49 9.37 -11.56 -6.77
CA ILE A 49 8.78 -10.81 -7.89
C ILE A 49 7.26 -10.96 -7.94
N ALA A 50 6.75 -12.16 -7.65
CA ALA A 50 5.31 -12.42 -7.57
C ALA A 50 4.67 -11.61 -6.43
N ARG A 51 5.28 -11.59 -5.24
CA ARG A 51 4.83 -10.76 -4.11
C ARG A 51 4.99 -9.28 -4.38
N ALA A 52 5.94 -8.89 -5.22
CA ALA A 52 6.08 -7.54 -5.73
C ALA A 52 5.13 -7.27 -6.90
N GLY A 53 4.07 -8.05 -7.10
CA GLY A 53 2.99 -7.76 -8.05
C GLY A 53 3.36 -7.74 -9.54
N ALA A 54 4.58 -8.14 -9.87
CA ALA A 54 5.06 -8.24 -11.24
C ALA A 54 4.76 -9.65 -11.78
N THR A 55 3.48 -10.04 -11.79
CA THR A 55 3.02 -11.40 -12.10
C THR A 55 3.54 -11.92 -13.44
N GLU A 56 3.45 -11.12 -14.51
CA GLU A 56 3.96 -11.50 -15.84
C GLU A 56 5.47 -11.76 -15.80
N ARG A 57 6.23 -10.86 -15.16
CA ARG A 57 7.69 -11.04 -15.00
C ARG A 57 8.03 -12.25 -14.13
N ALA A 58 7.22 -12.53 -13.10
CA ALA A 58 7.39 -13.72 -12.27
C ALA A 58 7.15 -15.00 -13.08
N ILE A 59 6.20 -14.99 -14.03
CA ILE A 59 5.96 -16.11 -14.94
C ILE A 59 7.16 -16.32 -15.87
N GLU A 60 7.65 -15.27 -16.52
CA GLU A 60 8.86 -15.35 -17.35
C GLU A 60 10.04 -15.91 -16.55
N LEU A 61 10.25 -15.40 -15.33
CA LEU A 61 11.35 -15.85 -14.48
C LEU A 61 11.16 -17.29 -13.99
N TYR A 62 9.93 -17.71 -13.72
CA TYR A 62 9.59 -19.09 -13.35
C TYR A 62 9.99 -20.06 -14.46
N GLU A 63 9.76 -19.67 -15.72
CA GLU A 63 10.13 -20.43 -16.91
C GLU A 63 11.65 -20.37 -17.17
N ASP A 64 12.26 -19.19 -17.13
CA ASP A 64 13.70 -18.97 -17.35
C ASP A 64 14.56 -19.75 -16.36
N LEU A 65 14.14 -19.81 -15.09
CA LEU A 65 14.83 -20.57 -14.04
C LEU A 65 14.47 -22.06 -14.06
N GLY A 66 13.57 -22.50 -14.94
CA GLY A 66 13.23 -23.91 -15.12
C GLY A 66 12.57 -24.54 -13.89
N LEU A 67 11.81 -23.77 -13.09
CA LEU A 67 11.13 -24.30 -11.90
C LEU A 67 10.13 -25.40 -12.30
N LYS A 68 9.57 -25.32 -13.52
CA LYS A 68 8.74 -26.36 -14.09
C LYS A 68 9.56 -27.62 -14.37
N GLY A 69 9.42 -28.62 -13.49
CA GLY A 69 10.13 -29.90 -13.62
C GLY A 69 11.47 -29.96 -12.88
N LEU A 70 11.77 -28.96 -12.05
CA LEU A 70 12.94 -28.99 -11.18
C LEU A 70 12.84 -30.16 -10.19
N SER A 71 13.90 -30.95 -10.08
CA SER A 71 13.97 -32.05 -9.11
C SER A 71 14.19 -31.48 -7.71
N VAL A 72 13.27 -31.78 -6.79
CA VAL A 72 13.30 -31.26 -5.41
C VAL A 72 13.08 -32.41 -4.45
N ASP A 73 14.05 -32.64 -3.57
CA ASP A 73 14.01 -33.70 -2.56
C ASP A 73 13.15 -33.30 -1.35
N ASP A 74 13.11 -32.00 -1.00
CA ASP A 74 12.29 -31.49 0.09
C ASP A 74 10.79 -31.51 -0.31
N PRO A 75 9.95 -32.32 0.36
CA PRO A 75 8.54 -32.42 0.03
C PRO A 75 7.78 -31.10 0.18
N ARG A 76 8.17 -30.24 1.14
CA ARG A 76 7.52 -28.94 1.36
C ARG A 76 7.85 -27.98 0.24
N LEU A 77 9.13 -27.88 -0.12
CA LEU A 77 9.55 -27.02 -1.22
C LEU A 77 8.97 -27.48 -2.56
N LYS A 78 8.79 -28.79 -2.75
CA LYS A 78 8.09 -29.34 -3.91
C LYS A 78 6.63 -28.89 -3.99
N ILE A 79 5.90 -28.89 -2.87
CA ILE A 79 4.54 -28.33 -2.77
C ILE A 79 4.57 -26.84 -3.09
N ASP A 80 5.47 -26.08 -2.48
CA ASP A 80 5.57 -24.63 -2.64
C ASP A 80 5.84 -24.20 -4.09
N ILE A 81 6.77 -24.88 -4.78
CA ILE A 81 7.06 -24.61 -6.19
C ILE A 81 5.86 -24.94 -7.08
N GLY A 82 5.22 -26.09 -6.87
CA GLY A 82 4.03 -26.49 -7.63
C GLY A 82 2.87 -25.49 -7.42
N ALA A 83 2.64 -25.08 -6.18
CA ALA A 83 1.62 -24.10 -5.81
C ALA A 83 1.93 -22.69 -6.33
N LEU A 84 3.22 -22.33 -6.49
CA LEU A 84 3.62 -21.02 -7.00
C LEU A 84 3.11 -20.79 -8.42
N TRP A 85 3.22 -21.79 -9.31
CA TRP A 85 2.67 -21.69 -10.66
C TRP A 85 1.15 -21.47 -10.66
N ALA A 86 0.44 -22.25 -9.83
CA ALA A 86 -1.00 -22.11 -9.68
C ALA A 86 -1.38 -20.72 -9.15
N ARG A 87 -0.63 -20.20 -8.17
CA ARG A 87 -0.77 -18.84 -7.66
C ARG A 87 -0.57 -17.77 -8.73
N LEU A 88 0.45 -17.88 -9.58
CA LEU A 88 0.69 -16.90 -10.65
C LEU A 88 -0.50 -16.81 -11.61
N HIS A 89 -1.11 -17.94 -11.97
CA HIS A 89 -2.34 -17.94 -12.76
C HIS A 89 -3.54 -17.37 -12.00
N LYS A 90 -3.68 -17.61 -10.69
CA LYS A 90 -4.72 -16.98 -9.86
C LYS A 90 -4.55 -15.46 -9.87
N ASP A 91 -3.32 -14.97 -9.69
CA ASP A 91 -3.00 -13.55 -9.69
C ASP A 91 -3.27 -12.90 -11.06
N LEU A 92 -3.01 -13.61 -12.18
CA LEU A 92 -3.43 -13.18 -13.52
C LEU A 92 -4.96 -13.13 -13.65
N GLY A 93 -5.66 -14.14 -13.17
CA GLY A 93 -7.14 -14.18 -13.23
C GLY A 93 -7.78 -13.04 -12.45
N LEU A 94 -7.21 -12.67 -11.29
CA LEU A 94 -7.64 -11.51 -10.51
C LEU A 94 -7.33 -10.16 -11.19
N GLN A 95 -6.39 -10.14 -12.14
CA GLN A 95 -6.00 -8.95 -12.91
C GLN A 95 -6.68 -8.88 -14.28
N ALA A 96 -7.30 -9.96 -14.76
CA ALA A 96 -7.85 -10.08 -16.10
C ALA A 96 -9.31 -9.59 -16.20
N GLN A 97 -9.78 -9.28 -17.42
CA GLN A 97 -11.20 -9.05 -17.71
C GLN A 97 -11.98 -10.38 -17.74
N ASP A 98 -13.29 -10.35 -17.50
CA ASP A 98 -14.15 -11.51 -17.21
C ASP A 98 -13.90 -12.78 -18.07
N ARG A 99 -13.76 -12.66 -19.39
CA ARG A 99 -13.53 -13.83 -20.26
C ARG A 99 -12.15 -14.45 -20.10
N ASP A 100 -11.12 -13.63 -19.91
CA ASP A 100 -9.74 -14.08 -19.71
C ASP A 100 -9.53 -14.57 -18.28
N ALA A 101 -10.25 -13.98 -17.31
CA ALA A 101 -10.23 -14.37 -15.91
C ALA A 101 -10.64 -15.84 -15.71
N ARG A 102 -11.73 -16.30 -16.36
CA ARG A 102 -12.18 -17.69 -16.26
C ARG A 102 -11.10 -18.69 -16.70
N ALA A 103 -10.40 -18.40 -17.81
CA ALA A 103 -9.35 -19.27 -18.33
C ALA A 103 -8.16 -19.36 -17.37
N HIS A 104 -7.77 -18.22 -16.79
CA HIS A 104 -6.72 -18.18 -15.77
C HIS A 104 -7.12 -18.90 -14.47
N PHE A 105 -8.35 -18.74 -13.99
CA PHE A 105 -8.83 -19.46 -12.81
C PHE A 105 -8.91 -20.98 -13.06
N GLN A 106 -9.35 -21.41 -14.25
CA GLN A 106 -9.34 -22.82 -14.63
C GLN A 106 -7.91 -23.39 -14.64
N ALA A 107 -6.96 -22.71 -15.30
CA ALA A 107 -5.56 -23.14 -15.32
C ALA A 107 -4.94 -23.19 -13.92
N SER A 108 -5.29 -22.24 -13.05
CA SER A 108 -4.88 -22.22 -11.65
C SER A 108 -5.47 -23.40 -10.86
N ALA A 109 -6.76 -23.68 -11.02
CA ALA A 109 -7.45 -24.77 -10.34
C ALA A 109 -6.83 -26.13 -10.71
N ASP A 110 -6.59 -26.36 -12.00
CA ASP A 110 -5.99 -27.60 -12.51
C ASP A 110 -4.55 -27.78 -12.01
N ALA A 111 -3.77 -26.69 -11.94
CA ALA A 111 -2.43 -26.72 -11.40
C ALA A 111 -2.41 -27.06 -9.89
N TYR A 112 -3.28 -26.45 -9.09
CA TYR A 112 -3.42 -26.78 -7.68
C TYR A 112 -3.90 -28.23 -7.46
N LEU A 113 -4.87 -28.69 -8.26
CA LEU A 113 -5.36 -30.06 -8.21
C LEU A 113 -4.24 -31.08 -8.51
N ALA A 114 -3.41 -30.80 -9.51
CA ALA A 114 -2.27 -31.65 -9.85
C ALA A 114 -1.26 -31.76 -8.69
N VAL A 115 -1.03 -30.67 -7.94
CA VAL A 115 -0.18 -30.72 -6.74
C VAL A 115 -0.86 -31.57 -5.66
N PHE A 116 -2.15 -31.35 -5.39
CA PHE A 116 -2.89 -32.13 -4.39
C PHE A 116 -2.88 -33.64 -4.69
N GLN A 117 -3.11 -34.04 -5.94
CA GLN A 117 -3.11 -35.45 -6.33
C GLN A 117 -1.75 -36.15 -6.09
N GLN A 118 -0.65 -35.38 -6.09
CA GLN A 118 0.69 -35.90 -5.84
C GLN A 118 1.06 -35.93 -4.36
N THR A 119 0.50 -35.03 -3.54
CA THR A 119 1.01 -34.77 -2.18
C THR A 119 -0.01 -35.07 -1.08
N GLY A 120 -1.30 -35.05 -1.40
CA GLY A 120 -2.39 -35.12 -0.42
C GLY A 120 -2.49 -33.88 0.48
N ASP A 121 -1.78 -32.79 0.17
CA ASP A 121 -1.77 -31.60 1.01
C ASP A 121 -3.07 -30.78 0.86
N ALA A 122 -3.62 -30.33 1.98
CA ALA A 122 -4.90 -29.62 2.01
C ALA A 122 -4.82 -28.21 1.42
N TYR A 123 -3.65 -27.54 1.45
CA TYR A 123 -3.51 -26.17 0.95
C TYR A 123 -3.71 -26.06 -0.58
N PRO A 124 -3.10 -26.91 -1.42
CA PRO A 124 -3.44 -26.96 -2.84
C PRO A 124 -4.90 -27.38 -3.08
N ALA A 125 -5.41 -28.36 -2.34
CA ALA A 125 -6.77 -28.87 -2.52
C ALA A 125 -7.83 -27.78 -2.31
N ILE A 126 -7.71 -26.99 -1.24
CA ILE A 126 -8.71 -25.96 -0.94
C ILE A 126 -8.65 -24.79 -1.91
N ASN A 127 -7.46 -24.41 -2.38
CA ASN A 127 -7.33 -23.40 -3.42
C ASN A 127 -7.95 -23.87 -4.75
N ALA A 128 -7.74 -25.14 -5.14
CA ALA A 128 -8.41 -25.72 -6.30
C ALA A 128 -9.93 -25.71 -6.13
N ALA A 129 -10.43 -26.11 -4.95
CA ALA A 129 -11.86 -26.12 -4.64
C ALA A 129 -12.49 -24.72 -4.76
N ALA A 130 -11.83 -23.70 -4.19
CA ALA A 130 -12.27 -22.31 -4.28
C ALA A 130 -12.30 -21.82 -5.74
N LEU A 131 -11.26 -22.09 -6.52
CA LEU A 131 -11.19 -21.67 -7.92
C LEU A 131 -12.23 -22.37 -8.80
N TYR A 132 -12.48 -23.67 -8.61
CA TYR A 132 -13.57 -24.38 -9.29
C TYR A 132 -14.94 -23.77 -8.94
N CYS A 133 -15.14 -23.38 -7.67
CA CYS A 133 -16.34 -22.65 -7.27
C CYS A 133 -16.46 -21.31 -8.03
N TRP A 134 -15.39 -20.52 -8.09
CA TRP A 134 -15.38 -19.21 -8.76
C TRP A 134 -15.73 -19.26 -10.25
N ILE A 135 -15.46 -20.39 -10.91
CA ILE A 135 -15.83 -20.62 -12.31
C ILE A 135 -17.12 -21.46 -12.48
N GLY A 136 -17.83 -21.77 -11.40
CA GLY A 136 -19.12 -22.45 -11.42
C GLY A 136 -19.06 -23.99 -11.53
N GLU A 137 -17.88 -24.59 -11.40
CA GLU A 137 -17.66 -26.05 -11.40
C GLU A 137 -17.95 -26.65 -10.00
N MET A 138 -19.20 -26.50 -9.54
CA MET A 138 -19.59 -26.76 -8.15
C MET A 138 -19.33 -28.20 -7.69
N GLU A 139 -19.58 -29.21 -8.54
CA GLU A 139 -19.37 -30.62 -8.16
C GLU A 139 -17.90 -30.91 -7.79
N LYS A 140 -16.96 -30.36 -8.57
CA LYS A 140 -15.52 -30.48 -8.28
C LYS A 140 -15.14 -29.73 -7.01
N ALA A 141 -15.67 -28.51 -6.85
CA ALA A 141 -15.43 -27.70 -5.67
C ALA A 141 -15.89 -28.43 -4.39
N GLU A 142 -17.09 -28.97 -4.38
CA GLU A 142 -17.63 -29.70 -3.24
C GLU A 142 -16.90 -31.02 -2.97
N GLY A 143 -16.49 -31.75 -4.02
CA GLY A 143 -15.68 -32.95 -3.89
C GLY A 143 -14.37 -32.67 -3.14
N LEU A 144 -13.60 -31.70 -3.62
CA LEU A 144 -12.33 -31.31 -3.02
C LEU A 144 -12.50 -30.71 -1.61
N ALA A 145 -13.59 -29.98 -1.35
CA ALA A 145 -13.89 -29.47 -0.01
C ALA A 145 -14.08 -30.63 1.00
N ARG A 146 -14.74 -31.72 0.61
CA ARG A 146 -14.89 -32.91 1.47
C ARG A 146 -13.54 -33.60 1.73
N ASP A 147 -12.67 -33.65 0.72
CA ASP A 147 -11.31 -34.17 0.87
C ASP A 147 -10.48 -33.31 1.85
N CYS A 148 -10.59 -31.98 1.76
CA CYS A 148 -9.92 -31.04 2.67
C CYS A 148 -10.37 -31.24 4.12
N ILE A 149 -11.67 -31.44 4.36
CA ILE A 149 -12.20 -31.72 5.71
C ILE A 149 -11.55 -32.97 6.30
N THR A 150 -11.38 -34.00 5.48
CA THR A 150 -10.73 -35.24 5.90
C THR A 150 -9.24 -35.03 6.18
N ALA A 151 -8.53 -34.28 5.32
CA ALA A 151 -7.10 -34.01 5.45
C ALA A 151 -6.74 -33.08 6.63
N CYS A 152 -7.70 -32.31 7.15
CA CYS A 152 -7.51 -31.37 8.25
C CYS A 152 -8.15 -31.82 9.58
N ALA A 153 -8.77 -33.01 9.65
CA ALA A 153 -9.57 -33.44 10.81
C ALA A 153 -8.83 -33.36 12.16
N ASP A 154 -7.53 -33.68 12.20
CA ASP A 154 -6.74 -33.72 13.43
C ASP A 154 -5.82 -32.49 13.61
N LYS A 155 -5.88 -31.51 12.71
CA LYS A 155 -4.99 -30.35 12.72
C LYS A 155 -5.62 -29.17 13.46
N THR A 156 -4.81 -28.47 14.25
CA THR A 156 -5.27 -27.37 15.12
C THR A 156 -4.49 -26.08 14.91
N ASP A 157 -3.65 -25.99 13.88
CA ASP A 157 -2.99 -24.74 13.52
C ASP A 157 -3.93 -23.81 12.73
N TYR A 158 -3.58 -22.52 12.69
CA TYR A 158 -4.39 -21.49 12.01
C TYR A 158 -4.70 -21.85 10.55
N TYR A 159 -3.70 -22.27 9.78
CA TYR A 159 -3.86 -22.53 8.36
C TYR A 159 -4.81 -23.70 8.11
N SER A 160 -4.70 -24.75 8.92
CA SER A 160 -5.63 -25.89 8.85
C SER A 160 -7.07 -25.51 9.21
N LEU A 161 -7.28 -24.67 10.23
CA LEU A 161 -8.62 -24.19 10.58
C LEU A 161 -9.20 -23.24 9.52
N ALA A 162 -8.38 -22.36 8.93
CA ALA A 162 -8.78 -21.52 7.82
C ALA A 162 -9.17 -22.36 6.59
N THR A 163 -8.41 -23.42 6.28
CA THR A 163 -8.75 -24.39 5.24
C THR A 163 -10.06 -25.13 5.54
N LEU A 164 -10.29 -25.55 6.79
CA LEU A 164 -11.56 -26.16 7.19
C LEU A 164 -12.74 -25.20 7.04
N ALA A 165 -12.58 -23.95 7.47
CA ALA A 165 -13.60 -22.93 7.34
C ALA A 165 -13.99 -22.69 5.87
N GLU A 166 -13.00 -22.57 4.99
CA GLU A 166 -13.23 -22.43 3.55
C GLU A 166 -13.93 -23.66 2.96
N ALA A 167 -13.56 -24.87 3.39
CA ALA A 167 -14.20 -26.08 2.93
C ALA A 167 -15.68 -26.13 3.36
N PHE A 168 -15.99 -25.77 4.61
CA PHE A 168 -17.37 -25.66 5.07
C PHE A 168 -18.14 -24.57 4.32
N LEU A 169 -17.49 -23.44 4.01
CA LEU A 169 -18.10 -22.34 3.25
C LEU A 169 -18.49 -22.82 1.84
N LEU A 170 -17.59 -23.53 1.15
CA LEU A 170 -17.85 -24.11 -0.18
C LEU A 170 -19.00 -25.12 -0.17
N LEU A 171 -19.17 -25.85 0.94
CA LEU A 171 -20.30 -26.76 1.17
C LEU A 171 -21.55 -26.07 1.73
N ARG A 172 -21.56 -24.74 1.84
CA ARG A 172 -22.65 -23.92 2.40
C ARG A 172 -23.05 -24.32 3.84
N GLN A 173 -22.10 -24.84 4.62
CA GLN A 173 -22.29 -25.25 6.03
C GLN A 173 -21.97 -24.08 6.96
N THR A 174 -22.86 -23.10 7.02
CA THR A 174 -22.61 -21.79 7.64
C THR A 174 -22.19 -21.86 9.11
N GLU A 175 -22.87 -22.67 9.92
CA GLU A 175 -22.54 -22.83 11.35
C GLU A 175 -21.11 -23.33 11.56
N LYS A 176 -20.69 -24.33 10.80
CA LYS A 176 -19.34 -24.90 10.89
C LYS A 176 -18.28 -23.96 10.33
N THR A 177 -18.60 -23.20 9.29
CA THR A 177 -17.72 -22.13 8.79
C THR A 177 -17.44 -21.14 9.91
N THR A 178 -18.48 -20.60 10.56
CA THR A 178 -18.31 -19.62 11.64
C THR A 178 -17.53 -20.20 12.82
N GLU A 179 -17.81 -21.44 13.23
CA GLU A 179 -17.07 -22.11 14.31
C GLU A 179 -15.58 -22.26 13.98
N ALA A 180 -15.25 -22.74 12.77
CA ALA A 180 -13.87 -22.90 12.33
C ALA A 180 -13.15 -21.56 12.22
N LEU A 181 -13.82 -20.50 11.74
CA LEU A 181 -13.26 -19.15 11.66
C LEU A 181 -13.00 -18.56 13.06
N ALA A 182 -13.92 -18.74 14.01
CA ALA A 182 -13.73 -18.28 15.38
C ALA A 182 -12.52 -18.95 16.03
N ARG A 183 -12.41 -20.29 15.89
CA ARG A 183 -11.25 -21.04 16.38
C ARG A 183 -9.96 -20.60 15.70
N ALA A 184 -9.98 -20.30 14.40
CA ALA A 184 -8.81 -19.78 13.70
C ALA A 184 -8.40 -18.39 14.23
N ALA A 185 -9.38 -17.51 14.47
CA ALA A 185 -9.14 -16.18 15.02
C ALA A 185 -8.51 -16.20 16.43
N ASP A 186 -8.95 -17.14 17.27
CA ASP A 186 -8.43 -17.33 18.64
C ASP A 186 -6.96 -17.75 18.69
N LEU A 187 -6.44 -18.41 17.65
CA LEU A 187 -5.03 -18.81 17.57
C LEU A 187 -4.07 -17.65 17.30
N GLY A 188 -4.60 -16.46 16.96
CA GLY A 188 -3.79 -15.24 16.89
C GLY A 188 -2.81 -15.18 15.71
N ALA A 189 -3.23 -15.59 14.51
CA ALA A 189 -2.43 -15.38 13.29
C ALA A 189 -2.19 -13.90 12.99
N GLY A 190 -1.17 -13.59 12.18
CA GLY A 190 -0.83 -12.21 11.85
C GLY A 190 -1.94 -11.52 11.05
N ARG A 191 -2.11 -10.20 11.24
CA ARG A 191 -3.14 -9.39 10.54
C ARG A 191 -3.13 -9.58 9.02
N ALA A 192 -1.94 -9.63 8.42
CA ALA A 192 -1.78 -9.83 6.97
C ALA A 192 -2.23 -11.22 6.50
N GLU A 193 -2.04 -12.26 7.33
CA GLU A 193 -2.47 -13.63 7.03
C GLU A 193 -4.00 -13.70 7.06
N MET A 194 -4.62 -13.17 8.12
CA MET A 194 -6.08 -13.11 8.25
C MET A 194 -6.74 -12.26 7.18
N ALA A 195 -6.16 -11.12 6.82
CA ALA A 195 -6.65 -10.29 5.72
C ALA A 195 -6.58 -11.01 4.37
N THR A 196 -5.57 -11.86 4.17
CA THR A 196 -5.45 -12.66 2.94
C THR A 196 -6.51 -13.77 2.92
N THR A 197 -6.70 -14.48 4.03
CA THR A 197 -7.79 -15.45 4.18
C THR A 197 -9.16 -14.81 3.97
N ARG A 198 -9.46 -13.69 4.66
CA ARG A 198 -10.75 -13.00 4.55
C ARG A 198 -11.03 -12.51 3.12
N ARG A 199 -10.05 -11.92 2.42
CA ARG A 199 -10.22 -11.49 1.01
C ARG A 199 -10.56 -12.65 0.08
N GLN A 200 -9.91 -13.80 0.25
CA GLN A 200 -10.23 -15.00 -0.52
C GLN A 200 -11.67 -15.48 -0.24
N LEU A 201 -12.05 -15.55 1.03
CA LEU A 201 -13.39 -15.99 1.42
C LEU A 201 -14.48 -15.01 0.97
N LYS A 202 -14.23 -13.69 0.93
CA LYS A 202 -15.15 -12.70 0.35
C LYS A 202 -15.49 -13.02 -1.09
N LYS A 203 -14.49 -13.36 -1.93
CA LYS A 203 -14.73 -13.75 -3.32
C LYS A 203 -15.59 -15.01 -3.42
N THR A 204 -15.37 -15.99 -2.54
CA THR A 204 -16.19 -17.19 -2.45
C THR A 204 -17.63 -16.87 -1.98
N CYS A 205 -17.81 -15.97 -1.01
CA CYS A 205 -19.13 -15.51 -0.56
C CYS A 205 -19.90 -14.83 -1.69
N GLU A 206 -19.24 -13.94 -2.45
CA GLU A 206 -19.79 -13.27 -3.63
C GLU A 206 -20.35 -14.29 -4.65
N VAL A 207 -19.55 -15.31 -5.00
CA VAL A 207 -19.93 -16.34 -5.97
C VAL A 207 -21.07 -17.22 -5.45
N LEU A 208 -21.07 -17.55 -4.16
CA LEU A 208 -22.08 -18.42 -3.55
C LEU A 208 -23.37 -17.67 -3.19
N GLY A 209 -23.36 -16.34 -3.16
CA GLY A 209 -24.46 -15.51 -2.67
C GLY A 209 -24.65 -15.64 -1.16
N ILE A 210 -23.55 -15.81 -0.40
CA ILE A 210 -23.56 -15.87 1.07
C ILE A 210 -23.17 -14.49 1.62
N ASP A 211 -23.83 -14.07 2.69
CA ASP A 211 -23.52 -12.80 3.37
C ASP A 211 -22.12 -12.82 3.98
N GLU A 212 -21.36 -11.75 3.80
CA GLU A 212 -19.99 -11.60 4.32
C GLU A 212 -19.94 -11.53 5.85
N ASP A 213 -21.07 -11.34 6.54
CA ASP A 213 -21.18 -11.40 8.00
C ASP A 213 -20.65 -12.71 8.59
N ILE A 214 -20.67 -13.80 7.81
CA ILE A 214 -20.06 -15.08 8.21
C ILE A 214 -18.55 -14.98 8.48
N LEU A 215 -17.89 -13.97 7.90
CA LEU A 215 -16.46 -13.69 8.02
C LEU A 215 -16.13 -12.76 9.20
N ALA A 216 -17.13 -12.32 9.97
CA ALA A 216 -16.93 -11.47 11.14
C ALA A 216 -15.87 -11.98 12.14
N PRO A 217 -15.68 -13.29 12.38
CA PRO A 217 -14.63 -13.74 13.29
C PRO A 217 -13.20 -13.40 12.81
N LEU A 218 -12.99 -13.22 11.51
CA LEU A 218 -11.70 -12.76 10.96
C LEU A 218 -11.59 -11.24 10.86
N ALA A 219 -12.69 -10.51 11.10
CA ALA A 219 -12.66 -9.06 11.08
C ALA A 219 -11.78 -8.55 12.24
N ARG A 220 -11.07 -7.46 11.97
CA ARG A 220 -10.22 -6.78 12.96
C ARG A 220 -10.77 -5.39 13.23
N GLY A 221 -10.48 -4.87 14.42
CA GLY A 221 -10.80 -3.49 14.74
C GLY A 221 -10.18 -2.52 13.73
N PRO A 222 -10.77 -1.33 13.57
CA PRO A 222 -10.37 -0.39 12.54
C PRO A 222 -8.93 0.09 12.76
N ILE A 223 -8.26 0.43 11.67
CA ILE A 223 -7.09 1.30 11.73
C ILE A 223 -7.60 2.70 12.11
N VAL A 224 -7.07 3.25 13.19
CA VAL A 224 -7.46 4.59 13.66
C VAL A 224 -6.39 5.61 13.28
N ARG A 225 -6.79 6.68 12.60
CA ARG A 225 -6.00 7.92 12.57
C ARG A 225 -6.44 8.81 13.73
N TYR A 226 -5.51 9.28 14.56
CA TYR A 226 -5.81 10.27 15.59
C TYR A 226 -5.21 11.63 15.27
N LEU A 227 -5.88 12.66 15.75
CA LEU A 227 -5.40 14.04 15.75
C LEU A 227 -6.12 14.87 16.80
N GLY A 228 -5.48 15.97 17.21
CA GLY A 228 -6.16 16.99 17.98
C GLY A 228 -5.42 18.30 18.04
N HIS A 229 -5.88 19.16 18.92
CA HIS A 229 -5.29 20.47 19.12
C HIS A 229 -4.08 20.42 20.07
N MET A 230 -3.08 21.24 19.75
CA MET A 230 -2.06 21.64 20.71
C MET A 230 -2.68 22.36 21.91
N PRO A 231 -2.03 22.33 23.09
CA PRO A 231 -2.62 22.81 24.32
C PRO A 231 -2.97 24.30 24.22
N TRP A 232 -4.12 24.65 24.79
CA TRP A 232 -4.51 26.02 25.08
C TRP A 232 -4.76 26.15 26.59
N ARG A 233 -5.01 27.38 27.05
CA ARG A 233 -5.05 27.79 28.47
C ARG A 233 -6.04 27.02 29.37
N ASP A 234 -6.94 26.15 28.87
CA ASP A 234 -7.99 25.53 29.70
C ASP A 234 -8.04 23.98 29.71
N LEU A 235 -6.94 23.29 29.34
CA LEU A 235 -6.83 21.83 29.57
C LEU A 235 -6.28 21.57 30.98
N ASP A 236 -7.15 21.63 31.98
CA ASP A 236 -6.78 21.28 33.36
C ASP A 236 -6.63 19.75 33.55
N ARG A 237 -6.07 19.33 34.69
CA ARG A 237 -5.85 17.91 34.99
C ARG A 237 -7.14 17.07 35.01
N GLY A 238 -8.27 17.68 35.34
CA GLY A 238 -9.57 17.01 35.33
C GLY A 238 -10.04 16.73 33.90
N ALA A 239 -9.94 17.74 33.03
CA ALA A 239 -10.23 17.61 31.60
C ALA A 239 -9.30 16.60 30.91
N GLU A 240 -8.00 16.57 31.26
CA GLU A 240 -7.07 15.55 30.76
C GLU A 240 -7.52 14.12 31.13
N ALA A 241 -7.93 13.90 32.38
CA ALA A 241 -8.36 12.59 32.85
C ALA A 241 -9.66 12.13 32.15
N VAL A 242 -10.63 13.03 32.03
CA VAL A 242 -11.89 12.74 31.32
C VAL A 242 -11.61 12.43 29.86
N LEU A 243 -10.77 13.21 29.19
CA LEU A 243 -10.45 12.98 27.78
C LEU A 243 -9.77 11.62 27.57
N LYS A 244 -8.78 11.27 28.40
CA LYS A 244 -8.14 9.94 28.35
C LYS A 244 -9.13 8.81 28.57
N GLN A 245 -10.04 8.96 29.53
CA GLN A 245 -11.09 7.98 29.78
C GLN A 245 -11.97 7.79 28.53
N ARG A 246 -12.44 8.89 27.92
CA ARG A 246 -13.28 8.85 26.70
C ARG A 246 -12.56 8.24 25.51
N ILE A 247 -11.28 8.54 25.35
CA ILE A 247 -10.45 7.89 24.33
C ILE A 247 -10.35 6.39 24.62
N GLY A 248 -10.10 5.99 25.87
CA GLY A 248 -10.09 4.58 26.27
C GLY A 248 -11.40 3.85 26.01
N GLU A 249 -12.54 4.49 26.30
CA GLU A 249 -13.88 3.97 25.98
C GLU A 249 -14.06 3.75 24.47
N PHE A 250 -13.66 4.72 23.65
CA PHE A 250 -13.68 4.60 22.18
C PHE A 250 -12.79 3.44 21.68
N LEU A 251 -11.56 3.33 22.20
CA LEU A 251 -10.62 2.28 21.82
C LEU A 251 -11.18 0.88 22.14
N ALA A 252 -11.79 0.73 23.31
CA ALA A 252 -12.40 -0.52 23.75
C ALA A 252 -13.67 -0.87 22.93
N GLU A 253 -14.56 0.11 22.72
CA GLU A 253 -15.80 -0.08 21.94
C GLU A 253 -15.50 -0.53 20.50
N LYS A 254 -14.53 0.11 19.85
CA LYS A 254 -14.15 -0.21 18.46
C LYS A 254 -13.14 -1.35 18.36
N GLN A 255 -12.65 -1.89 19.49
CA GLN A 255 -11.60 -2.90 19.54
C GLN A 255 -10.36 -2.49 18.73
N VAL A 256 -9.94 -1.23 18.87
CA VAL A 256 -8.83 -0.67 18.11
C VAL A 256 -7.53 -1.38 18.48
N GLU A 257 -6.82 -1.90 17.49
CA GLU A 257 -5.53 -2.58 17.68
C GLU A 257 -4.35 -1.76 17.15
N THR A 258 -4.58 -0.82 16.22
CA THR A 258 -3.51 -0.04 15.58
C THR A 258 -3.95 1.40 15.34
N ALA A 259 -3.05 2.35 15.64
CA ALA A 259 -3.31 3.76 15.45
C ALA A 259 -2.14 4.55 14.85
N TYR A 260 -2.45 5.55 14.03
CA TYR A 260 -1.50 6.43 13.35
C TYR A 260 -1.75 7.90 13.68
N GLY A 261 -0.69 8.66 13.98
CA GLY A 261 -0.78 10.09 14.25
C GLY A 261 0.57 10.72 14.58
N ALA A 262 0.57 12.02 14.85
CA ALA A 262 1.74 12.75 15.32
C ALA A 262 1.79 12.80 16.85
N LEU A 263 2.80 13.46 17.43
CA LEU A 263 2.96 13.62 18.88
C LEU A 263 3.09 15.11 19.26
N ALA A 264 2.27 15.99 18.69
CA ALA A 264 2.27 17.38 19.12
C ALA A 264 1.87 17.47 20.61
N ALA A 265 2.32 18.50 21.33
CA ALA A 265 1.90 18.70 22.72
C ALA A 265 0.35 18.70 22.81
N GLY A 266 -0.21 18.33 23.96
CA GLY A 266 -1.67 18.34 24.14
C GLY A 266 -2.32 17.05 23.67
N VAL A 267 -3.38 17.16 22.87
CA VAL A 267 -4.26 16.03 22.57
C VAL A 267 -3.51 14.86 21.94
N ASP A 268 -2.63 15.12 20.98
CA ASP A 268 -1.94 14.04 20.26
C ASP A 268 -1.17 13.14 21.24
N ILE A 269 -0.43 13.73 22.17
CA ILE A 269 0.24 12.98 23.26
C ILE A 269 -0.78 12.31 24.20
N LEU A 270 -1.88 12.97 24.57
CA LEU A 270 -2.90 12.36 25.44
C LEU A 270 -3.55 11.12 24.80
N ALA A 271 -3.83 11.19 23.50
CA ALA A 271 -4.37 10.09 22.71
C ALA A 271 -3.34 8.96 22.60
N ALA A 272 -2.09 9.28 22.28
CA ALA A 272 -0.99 8.31 22.22
C ALA A 272 -0.80 7.58 23.56
N GLU A 273 -0.83 8.28 24.69
CA GLU A 273 -0.73 7.67 26.01
C GLU A 273 -1.91 6.73 26.31
N ALA A 274 -3.14 7.11 25.94
CA ALA A 274 -4.32 6.27 26.11
C ALA A 274 -4.23 5.00 25.22
N MET A 275 -3.72 5.15 24.00
CA MET A 275 -3.48 4.04 23.07
C MET A 275 -2.42 3.06 23.62
N ILE A 276 -1.29 3.58 24.10
CA ILE A 276 -0.23 2.77 24.73
C ILE A 276 -0.78 2.02 25.94
N ALA A 277 -1.54 2.70 26.81
CA ALA A 277 -2.15 2.09 27.99
C ALA A 277 -3.16 0.98 27.65
N ALA A 278 -3.84 1.10 26.49
CA ALA A 278 -4.78 0.10 25.99
C ALA A 278 -4.10 -1.02 25.18
N GLY A 279 -2.78 -1.01 24.99
CA GLY A 279 -2.06 -2.02 24.21
C GLY A 279 -2.23 -1.87 22.69
N VAL A 280 -2.66 -0.70 22.22
CA VAL A 280 -2.78 -0.38 20.79
C VAL A 280 -1.39 -0.19 20.19
N GLU A 281 -1.13 -0.79 19.03
CA GLU A 281 0.09 -0.55 18.25
C GLU A 281 0.11 0.89 17.75
N LEU A 282 0.92 1.72 18.40
CA LEU A 282 1.07 3.14 18.08
C LEU A 282 2.13 3.34 16.99
N HIS A 283 1.73 3.90 15.85
CA HIS A 283 2.62 4.32 14.77
C HIS A 283 2.67 5.85 14.70
N VAL A 284 3.85 6.41 14.93
CA VAL A 284 4.08 7.85 14.94
C VAL A 284 4.58 8.30 13.57
N ILE A 285 3.92 9.30 12.99
CA ILE A 285 4.33 9.95 11.75
C ILE A 285 4.58 11.43 12.04
N LEU A 286 5.83 11.86 11.86
CA LEU A 286 6.24 13.24 12.04
C LEU A 286 6.41 13.94 10.68
N PRO A 287 6.20 15.26 10.59
CA PRO A 287 6.36 15.99 9.34
C PRO A 287 7.80 16.02 8.83
N PHE A 288 8.75 15.97 9.76
CA PHE A 288 10.19 16.07 9.57
C PHE A 288 10.89 15.56 10.84
N GLU A 289 12.21 15.69 10.88
CA GLU A 289 13.11 15.18 11.91
C GLU A 289 12.69 15.57 13.35
N VAL A 290 13.02 14.69 14.30
CA VAL A 290 12.49 14.72 15.68
C VAL A 290 12.84 16.01 16.42
N GLU A 291 14.06 16.51 16.26
CA GLU A 291 14.55 17.68 17.00
C GLU A 291 13.81 18.95 16.57
N GLU A 292 13.62 19.11 15.26
CA GLU A 292 12.85 20.19 14.67
C GLU A 292 11.39 20.11 15.09
N PHE A 293 10.80 18.90 15.11
CA PHE A 293 9.40 18.72 15.52
C PHE A 293 9.20 19.06 17.00
N LEU A 294 10.12 18.62 17.85
CA LEU A 294 10.15 18.95 19.28
C LEU A 294 10.18 20.47 19.50
N ALA A 295 11.08 21.17 18.80
CA ALA A 295 11.21 22.62 18.89
C ALA A 295 9.94 23.37 18.45
N ALA A 296 9.26 22.87 17.41
CA ALA A 296 8.08 23.53 16.86
C ALA A 296 6.78 23.21 17.61
N SER A 297 6.59 21.95 18.03
CA SER A 297 5.27 21.43 18.42
C SER A 297 5.18 20.91 19.86
N VAL A 298 6.30 20.85 20.59
CA VAL A 298 6.33 20.28 21.95
C VAL A 298 6.90 21.26 22.98
N LEU A 299 8.16 21.67 22.80
CA LEU A 299 8.87 22.54 23.75
C LEU A 299 8.20 23.88 24.03
N PRO A 300 7.53 24.56 23.06
CA PRO A 300 6.86 25.83 23.31
C PRO A 300 5.73 25.77 24.35
N PHE A 301 5.22 24.58 24.66
CA PHE A 301 4.06 24.38 25.53
C PHE A 301 4.41 23.94 26.96
N GLY A 302 5.71 23.89 27.31
CA GLY A 302 6.19 23.64 28.67
C GLY A 302 6.91 22.29 28.85
N GLY A 303 7.78 22.22 29.87
CA GLY A 303 8.71 21.09 30.07
C GLY A 303 8.05 19.74 30.32
N THR A 304 6.84 19.69 30.87
CA THR A 304 6.12 18.44 31.14
C THR A 304 5.75 17.67 29.87
N TRP A 305 5.60 18.36 28.73
CA TRP A 305 5.28 17.70 27.46
C TRP A 305 6.47 16.97 26.85
N ARG A 306 7.70 17.42 27.15
CA ARG A 306 8.91 16.78 26.62
C ARG A 306 9.05 15.34 27.12
N GLU A 307 8.91 15.13 28.43
CA GLU A 307 9.03 13.80 29.03
C GLU A 307 7.95 12.84 28.50
N ARG A 308 6.72 13.34 28.31
CA ARG A 308 5.60 12.56 27.75
C ARG A 308 5.81 12.23 26.28
N PHE A 309 6.31 13.19 25.50
CA PHE A 309 6.70 12.97 24.10
C PHE A 309 7.76 11.87 24.00
N ASP A 310 8.84 11.98 24.78
CA ASP A 310 9.94 11.01 24.75
C ASP A 310 9.44 9.60 25.15
N ALA A 311 8.55 9.51 26.15
CA ALA A 311 7.92 8.25 26.55
C ALA A 311 7.03 7.65 25.45
N CYS A 312 6.20 8.46 24.79
CA CYS A 312 5.34 7.99 23.70
C CYS A 312 6.17 7.57 22.48
N LEU A 313 7.19 8.36 22.12
CA LEU A 313 8.08 8.07 21.00
C LEU A 313 8.85 6.76 21.23
N ALA A 314 9.31 6.51 22.46
CA ALA A 314 10.00 5.28 22.83
C ALA A 314 9.07 4.05 22.86
N ALA A 315 7.79 4.24 23.20
CA ALA A 315 6.78 3.18 23.20
C ALA A 315 6.17 2.92 21.81
N ALA A 316 6.35 3.83 20.86
CA ALA A 316 5.80 3.69 19.52
C ALA A 316 6.39 2.47 18.80
N LYS A 317 5.52 1.73 18.11
CA LYS A 317 5.89 0.57 17.28
C LYS A 317 6.76 0.98 16.10
N SER A 318 6.50 2.17 15.54
CA SER A 318 7.34 2.77 14.51
C SER A 318 7.30 4.29 14.60
N VAL A 319 8.39 4.92 14.19
CA VAL A 319 8.47 6.36 13.95
C VAL A 319 8.89 6.55 12.49
N SER A 320 8.08 7.24 11.71
CA SER A 320 8.40 7.59 10.32
C SER A 320 8.21 9.08 10.08
N PHE A 321 8.72 9.55 8.93
CA PHE A 321 8.71 10.95 8.55
C PHE A 321 7.99 11.12 7.21
N ALA A 322 7.06 12.07 7.13
CA ALA A 322 6.36 12.37 5.88
C ALA A 322 7.31 12.87 4.79
N ALA A 323 8.26 13.72 5.19
CA ALA A 323 9.34 14.22 4.37
C ALA A 323 10.66 14.15 5.15
N SER A 324 11.77 14.16 4.43
CA SER A 324 13.11 14.07 5.01
C SER A 324 14.07 15.04 4.30
N GLY A 325 15.11 15.48 4.99
CA GLY A 325 16.13 16.37 4.43
C GLY A 325 15.91 17.83 4.77
N GLY A 326 15.56 18.13 6.03
CA GLY A 326 15.55 19.50 6.55
C GLY A 326 14.40 20.36 6.03
N GLN A 327 13.19 19.79 5.98
CA GLN A 327 11.99 20.55 5.64
C GLN A 327 11.74 21.66 6.68
N PRO A 328 11.31 22.86 6.26
CA PRO A 328 10.98 23.90 7.22
C PRO A 328 9.74 23.51 8.03
N ALA A 329 9.70 23.94 9.30
CA ALA A 329 8.55 23.80 10.18
C ALA A 329 7.45 24.83 9.84
N ASP A 330 6.88 24.72 8.64
CA ASP A 330 5.83 25.60 8.13
C ASP A 330 4.48 24.87 7.96
N GLY A 331 3.44 25.63 7.60
CA GLY A 331 2.09 25.09 7.42
C GLY A 331 1.99 24.01 6.34
N ALA A 332 2.80 24.11 5.28
CA ALA A 332 2.81 23.14 4.18
C ALA A 332 3.36 21.79 4.63
N SER A 333 4.43 21.77 5.44
CA SER A 333 4.99 20.54 6.02
C SER A 333 3.97 19.83 6.93
N PHE A 334 3.25 20.56 7.79
CA PHE A 334 2.22 19.97 8.64
C PHE A 334 1.01 19.46 7.84
N ARG A 335 0.52 20.22 6.85
CA ARG A 335 -0.54 19.76 5.94
C ARG A 335 -0.14 18.50 5.20
N TYR A 336 1.08 18.45 4.68
CA TYR A 336 1.58 17.31 3.96
C TYR A 336 1.70 16.09 4.87
N CYS A 337 2.23 16.23 6.09
CA CYS A 337 2.26 15.17 7.08
C CYS A 337 0.87 14.63 7.40
N SER A 338 -0.10 15.52 7.53
CA SER A 338 -1.47 15.15 7.81
C SER A 338 -2.09 14.36 6.64
N ALA A 339 -1.87 14.81 5.40
CA ALA A 339 -2.30 14.12 4.19
C ALA A 339 -1.62 12.75 4.01
N TYR A 340 -0.31 12.70 4.24
CA TYR A 340 0.48 11.48 4.20
C TYR A 340 0.01 10.47 5.25
N THR A 341 -0.23 10.91 6.50
CA THR A 341 -0.76 10.06 7.58
C THR A 341 -2.11 9.44 7.23
N ARG A 342 -3.03 10.21 6.62
CA ARG A 342 -4.29 9.66 6.10
C ARG A 342 -4.03 8.57 5.05
N GLY A 343 -3.10 8.84 4.14
CA GLY A 343 -2.74 7.94 3.05
C GLY A 343 -2.17 6.62 3.56
N VAL A 344 -1.20 6.68 4.48
CA VAL A 344 -0.60 5.50 5.13
C VAL A 344 -1.65 4.68 5.87
N ALA A 345 -2.51 5.34 6.67
CA ALA A 345 -3.59 4.65 7.38
C ALA A 345 -4.57 3.96 6.41
N ALA A 346 -4.90 4.61 5.28
CA ALA A 346 -5.76 4.03 4.25
C ALA A 346 -5.12 2.84 3.52
N LEU A 347 -3.82 2.92 3.21
CA LEU A 347 -3.08 1.81 2.62
C LEU A 347 -3.01 0.63 3.59
N GLN A 348 -2.76 0.89 4.87
CA GLN A 348 -2.74 -0.14 5.90
C GLN A 348 -4.10 -0.81 6.05
N ALA A 349 -5.18 -0.01 6.15
CA ALA A 349 -6.55 -0.51 6.24
C ALA A 349 -6.88 -1.42 5.04
N LYS A 350 -6.52 -0.99 3.81
CA LYS A 350 -6.67 -1.82 2.60
C LYS A 350 -5.85 -3.11 2.67
N ALA A 351 -4.60 -3.04 3.11
CA ALA A 351 -3.69 -4.18 3.17
C ALA A 351 -4.12 -5.23 4.21
N THR A 352 -4.73 -4.80 5.31
CA THR A 352 -5.23 -5.67 6.38
C THR A 352 -6.72 -5.96 6.29
N ASP A 353 -7.39 -5.56 5.21
CA ASP A 353 -8.85 -5.69 5.05
C ASP A 353 -9.61 -5.15 6.28
N ALA A 354 -9.11 -4.09 6.89
CA ALA A 354 -9.67 -3.44 8.07
C ALA A 354 -10.40 -2.16 7.68
N ASP A 355 -11.34 -1.74 8.51
CA ASP A 355 -11.97 -0.44 8.37
C ASP A 355 -10.98 0.69 8.73
N LEU A 356 -11.24 1.89 8.20
CA LEU A 356 -10.46 3.09 8.49
C LEU A 356 -11.34 4.10 9.21
N HIS A 357 -10.90 4.53 10.39
CA HIS A 357 -11.64 5.47 11.24
C HIS A 357 -10.76 6.64 11.69
N GLN A 358 -11.36 7.81 11.89
CA GLN A 358 -10.66 8.95 12.49
C GLN A 358 -11.15 9.24 13.90
N LEU A 359 -10.23 9.41 14.84
CA LEU A 359 -10.49 9.98 16.15
C LEU A 359 -9.94 11.41 16.18
N ALA A 360 -10.81 12.41 16.26
CA ALA A 360 -10.41 13.80 16.39
C ALA A 360 -10.82 14.36 17.75
N VAL A 361 -9.96 15.13 18.41
CA VAL A 361 -10.38 15.97 19.54
C VAL A 361 -10.33 17.43 19.13
N TRP A 362 -11.50 18.06 19.10
CA TRP A 362 -11.71 19.40 18.62
C TRP A 362 -12.09 20.35 19.75
N ASN A 363 -11.57 21.58 19.70
CA ASN A 363 -11.83 22.60 20.72
C ASN A 363 -13.12 23.41 20.46
N GLY A 364 -13.88 23.08 19.43
CA GLY A 364 -15.11 23.80 19.04
C GLY A 364 -14.87 25.14 18.34
N THR A 365 -13.61 25.53 18.06
CA THR A 365 -13.33 26.80 17.38
C THR A 365 -13.57 26.71 15.88
N SER A 366 -14.27 27.70 15.32
CA SER A 366 -14.55 27.83 13.88
C SER A 366 -13.36 28.36 13.07
N ALA A 367 -12.26 28.73 13.74
CA ALA A 367 -11.05 29.23 13.09
C ALA A 367 -10.35 28.11 12.33
N ARG A 368 -10.69 27.95 11.05
CA ARG A 368 -10.02 27.03 10.13
C ARG A 368 -8.64 27.59 9.77
N LYS A 369 -7.58 26.91 10.22
CA LYS A 369 -6.21 27.15 9.74
C LYS A 369 -5.81 26.00 8.81
N PRO A 370 -5.19 26.26 7.65
CA PRO A 370 -4.67 25.21 6.78
C PRO A 370 -3.76 24.26 7.56
N GLY A 371 -4.10 22.95 7.57
CA GLY A 371 -3.36 21.94 8.34
C GLY A 371 -3.63 21.93 9.85
N GLY A 372 -4.64 22.66 10.32
CA GLY A 372 -5.13 22.55 11.69
C GLY A 372 -6.19 21.45 11.84
N THR A 373 -6.52 21.11 13.08
CA THR A 373 -7.46 20.02 13.42
C THR A 373 -8.82 20.14 12.74
N LEU A 374 -9.42 21.34 12.68
CA LEU A 374 -10.70 21.55 11.99
C LEU A 374 -10.59 21.33 10.47
N ASP A 375 -9.48 21.75 9.85
CA ASP A 375 -9.25 21.54 8.42
C ASP A 375 -9.21 20.04 8.09
N ASP A 376 -8.53 19.26 8.93
CA ASP A 376 -8.47 17.80 8.82
C ASP A 376 -9.81 17.10 9.07
N ILE A 377 -10.60 17.57 10.03
CA ILE A 377 -11.96 17.07 10.27
C ILE A 377 -12.83 17.29 9.03
N LEU A 378 -12.79 18.48 8.44
CA LEU A 378 -13.58 18.82 7.25
C LEU A 378 -13.12 18.04 6.02
N VAL A 379 -11.82 17.88 5.82
CA VAL A 379 -11.28 17.03 4.74
C VAL A 379 -11.75 15.59 4.92
N TRP A 380 -11.64 15.03 6.12
CA TRP A 380 -12.09 13.66 6.39
C TRP A 380 -13.60 13.47 6.20
N HIS A 381 -14.39 14.47 6.62
CA HIS A 381 -15.83 14.50 6.39
C HIS A 381 -16.16 14.49 4.89
N GLY A 382 -15.47 15.31 4.09
CA GLY A 382 -15.64 15.34 2.63
C GLY A 382 -15.29 14.02 1.93
N LEU A 383 -14.42 13.20 2.54
CA LEU A 383 -14.12 11.84 2.06
C LEU A 383 -15.20 10.82 2.41
N SER A 384 -16.26 11.21 3.12
CA SER A 384 -17.37 10.34 3.56
C SER A 384 -16.90 9.11 4.35
N ARG A 385 -15.86 9.28 5.18
CA ARG A 385 -15.29 8.20 5.98
C ARG A 385 -15.73 8.27 7.45
N PRO A 386 -15.80 7.12 8.16
CA PRO A 386 -16.14 7.07 9.58
C PRO A 386 -15.23 7.95 10.45
N GLN A 387 -15.82 8.72 11.36
CA GLN A 387 -15.08 9.52 12.33
C GLN A 387 -15.83 9.67 13.65
N THR A 388 -15.06 9.77 14.73
CA THR A 388 -15.51 10.15 16.07
C THR A 388 -14.84 11.45 16.44
N ILE A 389 -15.63 12.46 16.79
CA ILE A 389 -15.14 13.75 17.21
C ILE A 389 -15.49 13.94 18.69
N LEU A 390 -14.46 14.15 19.51
CA LEU A 390 -14.61 14.50 20.92
C LEU A 390 -14.34 16.00 21.11
N SER A 391 -15.09 16.64 21.99
CA SER A 391 -14.73 17.97 22.49
C SER A 391 -13.52 17.86 23.41
N THR A 392 -12.87 18.98 23.73
CA THR A 392 -11.82 19.02 24.77
C THR A 392 -12.32 18.64 26.17
N ARG A 393 -13.65 18.56 26.38
CA ARG A 393 -14.29 18.06 27.61
C ARG A 393 -14.65 16.58 27.53
N GLY A 394 -14.41 15.93 26.38
CA GLY A 394 -14.74 14.53 26.16
C GLY A 394 -16.19 14.27 25.73
N ASP A 395 -16.95 15.32 25.39
CA ASP A 395 -18.30 15.17 24.85
C ASP A 395 -18.25 14.79 23.37
N LEU A 396 -19.15 13.94 22.91
CA LEU A 396 -19.29 13.65 21.48
C LEU A 396 -19.78 14.89 20.73
N VAL A 397 -19.08 15.27 19.66
CA VAL A 397 -19.50 16.33 18.74
C VAL A 397 -20.19 15.68 17.53
N PRO A 398 -21.49 15.95 17.29
CA PRO A 398 -22.19 15.38 16.16
C PRO A 398 -21.70 15.97 14.83
N PRO A 399 -21.81 15.25 13.70
CA PRO A 399 -21.42 15.76 12.38
C PRO A 399 -22.10 17.08 12.00
N ASP A 400 -23.38 17.25 12.35
CA ASP A 400 -24.17 18.48 12.09
C ASP A 400 -23.68 19.67 12.93
N GLY A 401 -22.81 19.44 13.92
CA GLY A 401 -22.17 20.47 14.73
C GLY A 401 -20.90 21.07 14.10
N LEU A 402 -20.51 20.62 12.90
CA LEU A 402 -19.35 21.15 12.21
C LEU A 402 -19.66 22.51 11.56
N PRO A 403 -18.76 23.51 11.69
CA PRO A 403 -18.98 24.82 11.12
C PRO A 403 -18.84 24.75 9.59
N ASP A 404 -19.75 25.42 8.88
CA ASP A 404 -19.62 25.66 7.44
C ASP A 404 -18.57 26.76 7.21
N VAL A 405 -17.32 26.34 7.01
CA VAL A 405 -16.18 27.25 6.80
C VAL A 405 -15.58 26.99 5.43
N GLN A 406 -15.51 28.05 4.62
CA GLN A 406 -14.89 28.00 3.31
C GLN A 406 -13.43 27.48 3.39
N PRO A 407 -12.94 26.78 2.36
CA PRO A 407 -11.54 26.40 2.27
C PRO A 407 -10.66 27.64 2.39
N VAL A 408 -9.76 27.65 3.36
CA VAL A 408 -8.75 28.71 3.46
C VAL A 408 -7.63 28.32 2.50
N SER A 409 -7.47 29.08 1.41
CA SER A 409 -6.22 29.06 0.66
C SER A 409 -5.11 29.50 1.61
N GLY A 410 -4.25 28.57 2.01
CA GLY A 410 -3.08 28.96 2.79
C GLY A 410 -2.24 29.91 1.96
N ASP A 411 -1.81 31.01 2.58
CA ASP A 411 -0.81 31.95 2.06
C ASP A 411 0.59 31.30 2.03
N ASP A 412 0.66 29.97 2.00
CA ASP A 412 1.93 29.25 2.01
C ASP A 412 2.53 29.28 0.61
N ASP A 413 3.80 29.65 0.54
CA ASP A 413 4.62 29.62 -0.67
C ASP A 413 4.70 28.22 -1.30
N ARG A 414 4.28 27.16 -0.58
CA ARG A 414 4.41 25.76 -0.96
C ARG A 414 3.06 25.04 -1.04
N GLU A 415 2.79 24.51 -2.24
CA GLU A 415 1.57 23.78 -2.57
C GLU A 415 1.85 22.27 -2.66
N ILE A 416 0.94 21.43 -2.16
CA ILE A 416 1.05 19.97 -2.31
C ILE A 416 0.57 19.61 -3.72
N ARG A 417 1.48 19.12 -4.56
CA ARG A 417 1.22 18.78 -5.96
C ARG A 417 1.72 17.38 -6.29
N ALA A 418 1.18 16.80 -7.36
CA ALA A 418 1.72 15.58 -7.94
C ALA A 418 2.83 15.94 -8.94
N VAL A 419 3.87 15.13 -8.99
CA VAL A 419 4.96 15.25 -9.96
C VAL A 419 5.14 13.95 -10.71
N LEU A 420 5.32 14.06 -12.02
CA LEU A 420 5.60 12.96 -12.94
C LEU A 420 6.98 13.18 -13.55
N PHE A 421 7.85 12.19 -13.36
CA PHE A 421 9.10 12.03 -14.09
C PHE A 421 8.96 10.83 -15.03
N ALA A 422 9.39 10.98 -16.28
CA ALA A 422 9.44 9.85 -17.21
C ALA A 422 10.65 9.94 -18.14
N ASP A 423 11.10 8.79 -18.63
CA ASP A 423 12.13 8.67 -19.67
C ASP A 423 11.91 7.40 -20.51
N PHE A 424 12.72 7.24 -21.56
CA PHE A 424 12.63 6.09 -22.46
C PHE A 424 13.82 5.15 -22.25
N ALA A 425 13.56 3.94 -21.73
CA ALA A 425 14.63 3.02 -21.40
C ALA A 425 15.35 2.54 -22.67
N GLY A 426 16.68 2.71 -22.69
CA GLY A 426 17.51 2.41 -23.85
C GLY A 426 17.71 3.58 -24.81
N PHE A 427 17.23 4.79 -24.50
CA PHE A 427 17.41 5.99 -25.31
C PHE A 427 18.89 6.29 -25.59
N SER A 428 19.76 6.08 -24.61
CA SER A 428 21.22 6.24 -24.76
C SER A 428 21.89 5.29 -25.76
N LYS A 429 21.17 4.27 -26.26
CA LYS A 429 21.65 3.33 -27.27
C LYS A 429 21.26 3.73 -28.70
N LEU A 430 20.41 4.74 -28.87
CA LEU A 430 20.05 5.25 -30.19
C LEU A 430 21.27 5.93 -30.84
N THR A 431 21.39 5.77 -32.15
CA THR A 431 22.37 6.51 -32.95
C THR A 431 21.95 7.96 -33.14
N GLU A 432 22.89 8.85 -33.46
CA GLU A 432 22.63 10.27 -33.71
C GLU A 432 21.53 10.49 -34.77
N ALA A 433 21.45 9.61 -35.77
CA ALA A 433 20.44 9.68 -36.83
C ALA A 433 19.03 9.27 -36.35
N GLU A 434 18.93 8.48 -35.28
CA GLU A 434 17.66 7.95 -34.74
C GLU A 434 17.04 8.88 -33.69
N ILE A 435 17.85 9.65 -32.96
CA ILE A 435 17.41 10.48 -31.83
C ILE A 435 16.33 11.49 -32.23
N GLY A 436 16.57 12.30 -33.27
CA GLY A 436 15.64 13.36 -33.69
C GLY A 436 14.27 12.83 -34.12
N PRO A 437 14.20 11.85 -35.04
CA PRO A 437 12.95 11.20 -35.43
C PRO A 437 12.22 10.53 -34.26
N PHE A 438 12.95 9.83 -33.39
CA PHE A 438 12.37 9.18 -32.22
C PHE A 438 11.70 10.19 -31.29
N LEU A 439 12.42 11.24 -30.88
CA LEU A 439 11.87 12.26 -29.97
C LEU A 439 10.67 12.96 -30.59
N SER A 440 10.73 13.33 -31.87
CA SER A 440 9.64 14.01 -32.57
C SER A 440 8.36 13.18 -32.58
N HIS A 441 8.48 11.86 -32.71
CA HIS A 441 7.33 10.95 -32.69
C HIS A 441 6.84 10.67 -31.26
N SER A 442 7.73 10.18 -30.39
CA SER A 442 7.36 9.74 -29.04
C SER A 442 6.86 10.89 -28.16
N LEU A 443 7.49 12.08 -28.24
CA LEU A 443 7.01 13.25 -27.49
C LEU A 443 5.73 13.82 -28.09
N ALA A 444 5.44 13.64 -29.38
CA ALA A 444 4.16 14.03 -29.96
C ALA A 444 3.01 13.17 -29.39
N VAL A 445 3.22 11.86 -29.25
CA VAL A 445 2.24 10.97 -28.60
C VAL A 445 1.99 11.42 -27.15
N VAL A 446 3.05 11.69 -26.38
CA VAL A 446 2.92 12.19 -25.00
C VAL A 446 2.21 13.56 -24.97
N ALA A 447 2.51 14.46 -25.91
CA ALA A 447 1.88 15.76 -26.00
C ALA A 447 0.38 15.66 -26.30
N ASP A 448 -0.02 14.79 -27.21
CA ASP A 448 -1.44 14.54 -27.54
C ASP A 448 -2.22 14.06 -26.31
N VAL A 449 -1.61 13.19 -25.49
CA VAL A 449 -2.20 12.82 -24.19
C VAL A 449 -2.23 14.02 -23.24
N ALA A 450 -1.12 14.75 -23.10
CA ALA A 450 -1.01 15.88 -22.16
C ALA A 450 -1.98 17.03 -22.46
N VAL A 451 -2.39 17.22 -23.72
CA VAL A 451 -3.44 18.19 -24.11
C VAL A 451 -4.78 17.86 -23.45
N ARG A 452 -5.14 16.57 -23.35
CA ARG A 452 -6.37 16.12 -22.68
C ARG A 452 -6.39 16.44 -21.18
N HIS A 453 -5.21 16.62 -20.58
CA HIS A 453 -5.03 16.94 -19.16
C HIS A 453 -4.53 18.38 -18.92
N GLU A 454 -4.59 19.26 -19.93
CA GLU A 454 -4.00 20.61 -19.87
C GLU A 454 -4.51 21.44 -18.69
N ALA A 455 -5.79 21.32 -18.36
CA ALA A 455 -6.39 22.04 -17.22
C ALA A 455 -5.75 21.68 -15.88
N SER A 456 -5.14 20.50 -15.73
CA SER A 456 -4.52 20.01 -14.50
C SER A 456 -3.00 20.16 -14.49
N ILE A 457 -2.35 20.34 -15.64
CA ILE A 457 -0.89 20.48 -15.74
C ILE A 457 -0.50 21.92 -15.42
N ARG A 458 0.49 22.07 -14.53
CA ARG A 458 0.98 23.37 -14.04
C ARG A 458 2.39 23.71 -14.50
N CYS A 459 3.18 22.69 -14.84
CA CYS A 459 4.53 22.87 -15.38
C CYS A 459 4.84 21.74 -16.37
N ARG A 460 5.55 22.07 -17.45
CA ARG A 460 6.00 21.14 -18.49
C ARG A 460 7.45 21.44 -18.84
N ASN A 461 8.35 20.51 -18.57
CA ASN A 461 9.74 20.59 -19.02
C ASN A 461 10.18 19.26 -19.64
N THR A 462 11.10 19.35 -20.59
CA THR A 462 11.77 18.20 -21.20
C THR A 462 13.27 18.42 -21.31
N TRP A 463 14.05 17.35 -21.18
CA TRP A 463 15.50 17.33 -21.42
C TRP A 463 15.87 16.04 -22.14
N GLY A 464 16.14 16.12 -23.44
CA GLY A 464 16.29 14.93 -24.27
C GLY A 464 14.99 14.13 -24.27
N ASP A 465 15.05 12.89 -23.81
CA ASP A 465 13.93 11.98 -23.64
C ASP A 465 13.25 12.09 -22.26
N GLY A 466 13.87 12.81 -21.32
CA GLY A 466 13.33 13.07 -19.99
C GLY A 466 12.16 14.04 -20.01
N ILE A 467 11.08 13.66 -19.32
CA ILE A 467 9.82 14.40 -19.20
C ILE A 467 9.59 14.73 -17.72
N PHE A 468 9.28 16.00 -17.44
CA PHE A 468 8.93 16.49 -16.11
C PHE A 468 7.60 17.26 -16.17
N LEU A 469 6.61 16.80 -15.41
CA LEU A 469 5.31 17.45 -15.30
C LEU A 469 4.94 17.68 -13.83
N VAL A 470 4.36 18.84 -13.54
CA VAL A 470 3.68 19.11 -12.26
C VAL A 470 2.19 19.15 -12.52
N ILE A 471 1.43 18.39 -11.74
CA ILE A 471 -0.01 18.19 -11.90
C ILE A 471 -0.72 18.55 -10.60
N ASP A 472 -1.91 19.15 -10.72
CA ASP A 472 -2.71 19.61 -9.58
C ASP A 472 -3.04 18.54 -8.57
N THR A 473 -3.46 17.37 -9.04
CA THR A 473 -4.01 16.30 -8.20
C THR A 473 -3.42 14.94 -8.57
N VAL A 474 -3.45 14.01 -7.61
CA VAL A 474 -2.89 12.67 -7.78
C VAL A 474 -3.69 11.82 -8.77
N GLU A 475 -5.00 12.02 -8.85
CA GLU A 475 -5.94 11.36 -9.75
C GLU A 475 -5.65 11.75 -11.20
N ALA A 476 -5.49 13.05 -11.46
CA ALA A 476 -5.11 13.54 -12.78
C ALA A 476 -3.73 13.02 -13.19
N ALA A 477 -2.76 13.01 -12.27
CA ALA A 477 -1.42 12.48 -12.53
C ALA A 477 -1.44 10.97 -12.83
N ALA A 478 -2.20 10.19 -12.07
CA ALA A 478 -2.34 8.75 -12.26
C ALA A 478 -3.01 8.43 -13.60
N ARG A 479 -4.10 9.11 -13.96
CA ARG A 479 -4.78 8.94 -15.25
C ARG A 479 -3.89 9.32 -16.42
N LEU A 480 -3.23 10.49 -16.34
CA LEU A 480 -2.28 10.94 -17.35
C LEU A 480 -1.16 9.91 -17.57
N ALA A 481 -0.57 9.37 -16.49
CA ALA A 481 0.48 8.36 -16.58
C ALA A 481 -0.01 7.07 -17.27
N GLN A 482 -1.21 6.58 -16.92
CA GLN A 482 -1.79 5.40 -17.56
C GLN A 482 -2.08 5.63 -19.04
N GLU A 483 -2.67 6.78 -19.39
CA GLU A 483 -2.98 7.12 -20.79
C GLU A 483 -1.72 7.30 -21.64
N ILE A 484 -0.63 7.82 -21.07
CA ILE A 484 0.69 7.88 -21.74
C ILE A 484 1.19 6.46 -22.04
N LEU A 485 1.15 5.57 -21.04
CA LEU A 485 1.61 4.19 -21.17
C LEU A 485 0.78 3.44 -22.23
N GLU A 486 -0.55 3.59 -22.21
CA GLU A 486 -1.47 2.99 -23.17
C GLU A 486 -1.22 3.51 -24.59
N ALA A 487 -1.14 4.83 -24.78
CA ALA A 487 -0.92 5.43 -26.09
C ALA A 487 0.42 5.00 -26.71
N LEU A 488 1.47 4.86 -25.89
CA LEU A 488 2.77 4.36 -26.32
C LEU A 488 2.81 2.84 -26.52
N SER A 489 1.77 2.09 -26.12
CA SER A 489 1.66 0.64 -26.28
C SER A 489 0.90 0.22 -27.55
N VAL A 490 0.09 1.10 -28.17
CA VAL A 490 -0.74 0.74 -29.35
C VAL A 490 0.12 0.37 -30.57
N PRO A 491 -0.01 -0.83 -31.16
CA PRO A 491 0.68 -1.20 -32.40
C PRO A 491 0.15 -0.38 -33.60
N GLY A 492 0.97 0.50 -34.17
CA GLY A 492 0.59 1.23 -35.38
C GLY A 492 1.47 2.43 -35.71
N LYS A 493 2.28 2.26 -36.76
CA LYS A 493 3.17 3.22 -37.46
C LYS A 493 4.61 3.31 -36.88
N ALA A 494 5.49 2.56 -37.54
CA ALA A 494 6.95 2.39 -37.40
C ALA A 494 7.41 1.31 -36.40
N GLU A 495 7.79 0.15 -36.94
CA GLU A 495 8.32 -1.03 -36.26
C GLU A 495 9.80 -0.87 -35.80
N THR A 496 10.45 0.25 -36.10
CA THR A 496 11.83 0.54 -35.67
C THR A 496 11.86 1.73 -34.72
N GLY A 497 12.43 1.54 -33.53
CA GLY A 497 12.71 2.63 -32.58
C GLY A 497 11.71 2.80 -31.43
N ARG A 498 10.79 1.87 -31.16
CA ARG A 498 9.96 1.96 -29.94
C ARG A 498 10.78 1.60 -28.71
N LEU A 499 11.03 2.59 -27.87
CA LEU A 499 11.63 2.39 -26.57
C LEU A 499 10.54 2.34 -25.50
N PRO A 500 10.63 1.43 -24.53
CA PRO A 500 9.68 1.38 -23.44
C PRO A 500 9.83 2.60 -22.54
N ILE A 501 8.70 3.12 -22.04
CA ILE A 501 8.69 4.28 -21.15
C ILE A 501 8.74 3.83 -19.69
N ARG A 502 9.43 4.60 -18.85
CA ARG A 502 9.44 4.45 -17.39
C ARG A 502 8.80 5.68 -16.78
N ILE A 503 7.86 5.52 -15.85
CA ILE A 503 7.16 6.65 -15.25
C ILE A 503 7.23 6.55 -13.71
N GLY A 504 7.72 7.60 -13.07
CA GLY A 504 7.75 7.78 -11.62
C GLY A 504 6.80 8.88 -11.16
N LEU A 505 5.98 8.59 -10.13
CA LEU A 505 5.03 9.52 -9.53
C LEU A 505 5.32 9.78 -8.05
N HIS A 506 5.20 11.03 -7.65
CA HIS A 506 5.31 11.45 -6.25
C HIS A 506 4.32 12.58 -5.95
N VAL A 507 3.98 12.74 -4.67
CA VAL A 507 3.14 13.83 -4.17
C VAL A 507 3.89 14.50 -3.03
N ALA A 508 4.09 15.82 -3.11
CA ALA A 508 4.88 16.55 -2.14
C ALA A 508 4.57 18.06 -2.14
N PRO A 509 4.91 18.79 -1.06
CA PRO A 509 4.89 20.24 -1.03
C PRO A 509 5.99 20.82 -1.93
N MET A 510 5.64 21.81 -2.76
CA MET A 510 6.53 22.44 -3.74
C MET A 510 6.31 23.95 -3.77
N ALA A 511 7.40 24.72 -3.81
CA ALA A 511 7.33 26.15 -3.98
C ALA A 511 7.13 26.51 -5.46
N ARG A 512 6.15 27.34 -5.75
CA ARG A 512 5.93 27.89 -7.10
C ARG A 512 6.84 29.10 -7.28
N ILE A 513 7.68 29.08 -8.32
CA ILE A 513 8.56 30.22 -8.65
C ILE A 513 8.45 30.58 -10.13
N GLU A 514 8.84 31.81 -10.46
CA GLU A 514 9.18 32.17 -11.84
C GLU A 514 10.67 31.87 -12.04
N ASP A 515 10.99 31.02 -13.02
CA ASP A 515 12.37 30.71 -13.37
C ASP A 515 13.03 31.98 -13.94
N PRO A 516 14.09 32.53 -13.31
CA PRO A 516 14.67 33.81 -13.69
C PRO A 516 15.39 33.77 -15.05
N LEU A 517 15.71 32.57 -15.56
CA LEU A 517 16.36 32.40 -16.85
C LEU A 517 15.33 32.26 -17.98
N THR A 518 14.24 31.51 -17.75
CA THR A 518 13.25 31.21 -18.81
C THR A 518 12.01 32.10 -18.76
N GLY A 519 11.76 32.79 -17.65
CA GLY A 519 10.54 33.57 -17.39
C GLY A 519 9.28 32.71 -17.26
N ARG A 520 9.43 31.38 -17.13
CA ARG A 520 8.30 30.44 -17.02
C ARG A 520 8.06 30.08 -15.57
N THR A 521 6.80 29.80 -15.22
CA THR A 521 6.49 29.20 -13.92
C THR A 521 7.10 27.80 -13.83
N THR A 522 7.83 27.55 -12.75
CA THR A 522 8.34 26.22 -12.38
C THR A 522 8.11 25.96 -10.89
N TYR A 523 8.44 24.75 -10.46
CA TYR A 523 8.27 24.30 -9.09
C TYR A 523 9.59 23.77 -8.55
N VAL A 524 9.90 24.14 -7.30
CA VAL A 524 11.13 23.76 -6.62
C VAL A 524 10.83 23.15 -5.24
N GLY A 525 11.69 22.25 -4.80
CA GLY A 525 11.58 21.61 -3.48
C GLY A 525 12.45 20.37 -3.35
N ALA A 526 12.87 20.06 -2.12
CA ALA A 526 13.73 18.91 -1.85
C ALA A 526 13.07 17.57 -2.24
N GLU A 527 11.76 17.43 -2.03
CA GLU A 527 11.01 16.21 -2.39
C GLU A 527 10.89 16.00 -3.91
N ILE A 528 10.93 17.06 -4.72
CA ILE A 528 10.95 16.94 -6.20
C ILE A 528 12.19 16.16 -6.66
N SER A 529 13.32 16.45 -6.02
CA SER A 529 14.58 15.76 -6.33
C SER A 529 14.50 14.28 -5.98
N LYS A 530 13.79 13.89 -4.91
CA LYS A 530 13.54 12.48 -4.59
C LYS A 530 12.67 11.79 -5.64
N ALA A 531 11.65 12.47 -6.15
CA ALA A 531 10.82 11.94 -7.22
C ALA A 531 11.62 11.57 -8.48
N SER A 532 12.63 12.39 -8.83
CA SER A 532 13.55 12.09 -9.95
C SER A 532 14.41 10.83 -9.75
N ARG A 533 14.49 10.30 -8.53
CA ARG A 533 15.23 9.05 -8.21
C ARG A 533 14.35 7.81 -8.28
N ILE A 534 13.05 7.97 -8.51
CA ILE A 534 12.10 6.87 -8.71
C ILE A 534 12.12 6.41 -10.15
N GLU A 535 12.05 7.32 -11.13
CA GLU A 535 12.06 6.94 -12.55
C GLU A 535 13.17 5.93 -12.91
N PRO A 536 14.43 6.10 -12.44
CA PRO A 536 15.50 5.19 -12.84
C PRO A 536 15.35 3.74 -12.38
N ILE A 537 14.56 3.50 -11.33
CA ILE A 537 14.28 2.16 -10.78
C ILE A 537 12.98 1.55 -11.32
N VAL A 538 12.21 2.31 -12.10
CA VAL A 538 10.95 1.83 -12.69
C VAL A 538 11.27 0.81 -13.79
N PRO A 539 10.63 -0.38 -13.79
CA PRO A 539 10.74 -1.31 -14.91
C PRO A 539 10.22 -0.69 -16.20
N ALA A 540 10.71 -1.18 -17.33
CA ALA A 540 10.20 -0.83 -18.65
C ALA A 540 8.66 -0.97 -18.71
N ASN A 541 7.99 0.01 -19.33
CA ASN A 541 6.54 0.06 -19.49
C ASN A 541 5.76 -0.07 -18.18
N SER A 542 6.24 0.60 -17.13
CA SER A 542 5.59 0.58 -15.83
C SER A 542 5.51 1.98 -15.21
N ILE A 543 4.60 2.10 -14.23
CA ILE A 543 4.41 3.31 -13.44
C ILE A 543 4.65 2.95 -11.98
N TYR A 544 5.69 3.53 -11.37
CA TYR A 544 5.87 3.46 -9.92
C TYR A 544 5.47 4.77 -9.25
N ALA A 545 4.96 4.63 -8.04
CA ALA A 545 4.50 5.70 -7.19
C ALA A 545 5.09 5.53 -5.78
N THR A 546 5.46 6.64 -5.14
CA THR A 546 5.74 6.63 -3.69
C THR A 546 4.50 6.28 -2.86
N GLU A 547 4.70 5.88 -1.60
CA GLU A 547 3.62 5.72 -0.63
C GLU A 547 2.75 6.98 -0.46
N ALA A 548 3.35 8.18 -0.50
CA ALA A 548 2.58 9.42 -0.45
C ALA A 548 1.59 9.54 -1.62
N CYS A 549 2.02 9.15 -2.83
CA CYS A 549 1.17 9.13 -4.01
C CYS A 549 0.11 8.00 -3.92
N ALA A 550 0.51 6.79 -3.56
CA ALA A 550 -0.40 5.65 -3.44
C ALA A 550 -1.46 5.86 -2.35
N GLY A 551 -1.08 6.49 -1.23
CA GLY A 551 -1.98 6.80 -0.13
C GLY A 551 -2.95 7.92 -0.46
N ALA A 552 -2.49 8.96 -1.16
CA ALA A 552 -3.38 9.99 -1.68
C ALA A 552 -4.38 9.41 -2.69
N LEU A 553 -3.94 8.49 -3.57
CA LEU A 553 -4.79 7.79 -4.52
C LEU A 553 -5.83 6.87 -3.82
N ALA A 554 -5.46 6.21 -2.73
CA ALA A 554 -6.38 5.38 -1.95
C ALA A 554 -7.51 6.19 -1.27
N LEU A 555 -7.33 7.50 -1.14
CA LEU A 555 -8.31 8.42 -0.55
C LEU A 555 -9.12 9.19 -1.59
N SER A 556 -8.59 9.39 -2.79
CA SER A 556 -9.15 10.30 -3.80
C SER A 556 -10.46 9.85 -4.44
N GLY A 557 -10.94 8.64 -4.13
CA GLY A 557 -12.09 8.07 -4.79
C GLY A 557 -11.83 7.69 -6.26
N GLU A 558 -10.57 7.70 -6.71
CA GLU A 558 -10.19 7.17 -8.02
C GLU A 558 -10.58 5.70 -8.14
N ARG A 559 -11.19 5.34 -9.27
CA ARG A 559 -11.73 3.99 -9.55
C ARG A 559 -11.24 3.42 -10.87
N THR A 560 -10.32 4.08 -11.55
CA THR A 560 -9.72 3.62 -12.80
C THR A 560 -8.29 3.17 -12.63
N VAL A 561 -7.67 3.46 -11.48
CA VAL A 561 -6.28 3.10 -11.18
C VAL A 561 -6.22 2.48 -9.79
N GLN A 562 -5.49 1.38 -9.66
CA GLN A 562 -5.16 0.77 -8.38
C GLN A 562 -3.66 0.84 -8.11
N SER A 563 -3.31 1.02 -6.84
CA SER A 563 -1.96 0.87 -6.32
C SER A 563 -1.76 -0.53 -5.74
N GLU A 564 -0.63 -1.13 -6.10
CA GLU A 564 -0.14 -2.40 -5.58
C GLU A 564 1.19 -2.15 -4.88
N TYR A 565 1.36 -2.65 -3.64
CA TYR A 565 2.60 -2.46 -2.89
C TYR A 565 3.71 -3.38 -3.43
N MET A 566 4.86 -2.80 -3.78
CA MET A 566 6.00 -3.51 -4.38
C MET A 566 7.10 -3.84 -3.38
N GLY A 567 6.98 -3.37 -2.15
CA GLY A 567 8.02 -3.50 -1.12
C GLY A 567 8.82 -2.23 -0.90
N MET A 568 9.81 -2.34 -0.01
CA MET A 568 10.84 -1.33 0.21
C MET A 568 11.91 -1.43 -0.87
N VAL A 569 12.15 -0.34 -1.59
CA VAL A 569 13.10 -0.26 -2.71
C VAL A 569 14.13 0.82 -2.43
N GLU A 570 15.40 0.52 -2.69
CA GLU A 570 16.48 1.52 -2.63
C GLU A 570 16.38 2.47 -3.82
N LEU A 571 16.28 3.77 -3.54
CA LEU A 571 16.26 4.80 -4.56
C LEU A 571 17.61 4.91 -5.27
N ALA A 572 17.59 5.30 -6.54
CA ALA A 572 18.80 5.53 -7.31
C ALA A 572 19.76 6.50 -6.61
N LYS A 573 21.06 6.28 -6.79
CA LYS A 573 22.16 7.00 -6.10
C LYS A 573 22.15 6.84 -4.58
N SER A 574 21.66 5.71 -4.08
CA SER A 574 21.58 5.38 -2.64
C SER A 574 20.87 6.45 -1.82
N ALA A 575 19.79 7.00 -2.36
CA ALA A 575 19.00 8.05 -1.72
C ALA A 575 18.05 7.52 -0.63
N GLY A 576 18.29 6.31 -0.13
CA GLY A 576 17.51 5.65 0.93
C GLY A 576 16.54 4.59 0.42
N LEU A 577 16.05 3.75 1.32
CA LEU A 577 14.97 2.80 1.06
C LEU A 577 13.61 3.45 1.31
N ILE A 578 12.71 3.36 0.34
CA ILE A 578 11.33 3.83 0.51
C ILE A 578 10.32 2.75 0.06
N PRO A 579 9.09 2.76 0.61
CA PRO A 579 8.00 1.96 0.08
C PRO A 579 7.60 2.43 -1.33
N ILE A 580 7.57 1.50 -2.28
CA ILE A 580 7.16 1.73 -3.67
C ILE A 580 5.86 1.00 -3.98
N PHE A 581 5.03 1.62 -4.79
CA PHE A 581 3.78 1.06 -5.31
C PHE A 581 3.80 1.08 -6.84
N ARG A 582 3.25 0.05 -7.47
CA ARG A 582 2.97 0.06 -8.92
C ARG A 582 1.54 0.50 -9.15
N LEU A 583 1.36 1.41 -10.10
CA LEU A 583 0.02 1.81 -10.54
C LEU A 583 -0.39 0.98 -11.75
N LYS A 584 -1.57 0.37 -11.68
CA LYS A 584 -2.19 -0.39 -12.77
C LYS A 584 -3.60 0.13 -13.02
N PRO A 585 -4.15 -0.05 -14.24
CA PRO A 585 -5.57 0.13 -14.46
C PRO A 585 -6.38 -0.74 -13.47
N LEU A 586 -7.47 -0.19 -12.93
CA LEU A 586 -8.47 -1.00 -12.26
C LEU A 586 -9.26 -1.70 -13.35
N THR A 587 -9.01 -2.99 -13.52
CA THR A 587 -9.83 -3.84 -14.40
C THR A 587 -11.24 -3.90 -13.84
N ARG A 588 -12.21 -3.49 -14.66
CA ARG A 588 -13.64 -3.61 -14.35
C ARG A 588 -14.16 -4.97 -14.74
#